data_AF-A0A0K8UBG4-F1
#
_entry.id   AF-A0A0K8UBG4-F1
#
_cell.length_a   1.000
_cell.length_b   1.000
_cell.length_c   1.000
_cell.angle_alpha   90.00
_cell.angle_beta   90.00
_cell.angle_gamma   90.00
#
_symmetry.space_group_name_H-M   'P 1'
#
loop_
_entity.id
_entity.type
_entity.pdbx_description
1 polymer ?
#
loop_
_entity_poly.entity_id
_entity_poly.type
_entity_poly.pdbx_seq_one_letter_code
_entity_poly.pdbx_strand_id
1 'polypeptide(L)'
;LDSDITDDVRCIRIIHEEHTRISGDGFTAWTVYNHHCRDQQIEQVSACFDSNEISKTQVIGGSSNNNYHNVIATTTTALTLPAAKGKIYKECELAQELYYKHKMPMEQIPTWVCIAKHESSFNTAAVGRLNADGSEDHGLFQISDLYWCAHDSFGGKACNVPCAKLLDSDITDDVRCIRIIHEEHTRISGDGFTAWTVYNHHCRDQQIEQVSACFDSNEISKTQVIGGSS
;
A
#
# COMPACT_ATOMS: atom_id res chain seq x y z
N LEU A 1 15.00 28.43 -20.19
CA LEU A 1 15.47 27.73 -18.97
C LEU A 1 14.39 27.99 -17.92
N ASP A 2 13.91 26.94 -17.26
CA ASP A 2 12.94 26.94 -16.13
C ASP A 2 11.46 26.55 -16.32
N SER A 3 11.13 25.70 -17.31
CA SER A 3 9.86 24.94 -17.25
C SER A 3 9.94 23.70 -16.34
N ASP A 4 11.14 23.12 -16.17
CA ASP A 4 11.36 21.84 -15.46
C ASP A 4 11.14 21.95 -13.94
N ILE A 5 11.70 23.00 -13.30
CA ILE A 5 11.57 23.20 -11.85
C ILE A 5 10.11 23.42 -11.43
N THR A 6 9.30 24.05 -12.29
CA THR A 6 7.88 24.30 -11.98
C THR A 6 7.08 23.00 -11.93
N ASP A 7 7.39 22.05 -12.81
CA ASP A 7 6.73 20.75 -12.84
C ASP A 7 7.16 19.86 -11.66
N ASP A 8 8.46 19.88 -11.30
CA ASP A 8 8.97 19.18 -10.12
C ASP A 8 8.34 19.69 -8.82
N VAL A 9 8.30 21.02 -8.64
CA VAL A 9 7.67 21.65 -7.45
C VAL A 9 6.18 21.35 -7.40
N ARG A 10 5.50 21.33 -8.56
CA ARG A 10 4.08 20.97 -8.64
C ARG A 10 3.86 19.52 -8.24
N CYS A 11 4.71 18.61 -8.70
CA CYS A 11 4.65 17.18 -8.38
C CYS A 11 4.85 16.95 -6.89
N ILE A 12 5.90 17.54 -6.30
CA ILE A 12 6.19 17.47 -4.85
C ILE A 12 4.97 17.95 -4.04
N ARG A 13 4.36 19.06 -4.43
CA ARG A 13 3.17 19.58 -3.73
C ARG A 13 1.99 18.62 -3.79
N ILE A 14 1.70 18.04 -4.97
CA ILE A 14 0.60 17.08 -5.14
C ILE A 14 0.85 15.84 -4.28
N ILE A 15 2.05 15.28 -4.37
CA ILE A 15 2.45 14.10 -3.59
C ILE A 15 2.29 14.37 -2.09
N HIS A 16 2.81 15.50 -1.61
CA HIS A 16 2.72 15.90 -0.21
C HIS A 16 1.26 16.08 0.24
N GLU A 17 0.42 16.79 -0.53
CA GLU A 17 -0.98 17.02 -0.18
C GLU A 17 -1.77 15.71 -0.08
N GLU A 18 -1.55 14.77 -1.00
CA GLU A 18 -2.25 13.48 -1.00
C GLU A 18 -1.75 12.57 0.12
N HIS A 19 -0.44 12.47 0.35
CA HIS A 19 0.09 11.70 1.47
C HIS A 19 -0.29 12.29 2.84
N THR A 20 -0.51 13.61 2.90
CA THR A 20 -1.09 14.26 4.10
C THR A 20 -2.50 13.75 4.34
N ARG A 21 -3.31 13.57 3.29
CA ARG A 21 -4.67 13.02 3.43
C ARG A 21 -4.66 11.55 3.85
N ILE A 22 -3.70 10.77 3.36
CA ILE A 22 -3.59 9.32 3.63
C ILE A 22 -3.10 9.05 5.06
N SER A 23 -2.05 9.76 5.49
CA SER A 23 -1.29 9.39 6.70
C SER A 23 -1.32 10.45 7.81
N GLY A 24 -1.83 11.65 7.51
CA GLY A 24 -1.70 12.83 8.38
C GLY A 24 -0.39 13.59 8.21
N ASP A 25 0.57 13.07 7.43
CA ASP A 25 1.88 13.68 7.20
C ASP A 25 2.33 13.50 5.74
N GLY A 26 2.38 14.60 5.00
CA GLY A 26 2.69 14.60 3.56
C GLY A 26 4.09 14.12 3.23
N PHE A 27 5.06 14.27 4.13
CA PHE A 27 6.43 13.85 3.88
C PHE A 27 6.63 12.34 3.93
N THR A 28 5.63 11.59 4.41
CA THR A 28 5.65 10.12 4.38
C THR A 28 5.65 9.53 2.97
N ALA A 29 5.44 10.33 1.92
CA ALA A 29 5.61 9.86 0.55
C ALA A 29 7.06 9.53 0.16
N TRP A 30 8.03 10.06 0.90
CA TRP A 30 9.45 9.87 0.62
C TRP A 30 10.04 8.83 1.55
N THR A 31 10.57 7.75 0.98
CA THR A 31 11.17 6.62 1.73
C THR A 31 12.29 7.04 2.68
N VAL A 32 13.02 8.11 2.36
CA VAL A 32 14.10 8.65 3.20
C VAL A 32 13.61 9.48 4.40
N TYR A 33 12.36 9.95 4.37
CA TYR A 33 11.87 10.95 5.31
C TYR A 33 11.95 10.45 6.75
N ASN A 34 11.38 9.27 7.03
CA ASN A 34 11.29 8.76 8.41
C ASN A 34 12.64 8.54 9.08
N HIS A 35 13.68 8.23 8.31
CA HIS A 35 15.00 7.90 8.85
C HIS A 35 15.96 9.09 8.88
N HIS A 36 15.88 9.98 7.89
CA HIS A 36 16.88 11.04 7.69
C HIS A 36 16.32 12.45 7.76
N CYS A 37 15.01 12.64 7.59
CA CYS A 37 14.41 13.97 7.42
C CYS A 37 13.21 14.25 8.35
N ARG A 38 12.86 13.31 9.23
CA ARG A 38 11.84 13.51 10.25
C ARG A 38 12.36 14.45 11.33
N ASP A 39 11.47 15.30 11.85
CA ASP A 39 11.75 16.28 12.92
C ASP A 39 12.82 17.34 12.58
N GLN A 40 13.10 17.54 11.30
CA GLN A 40 14.03 18.58 10.87
C GLN A 40 13.48 19.96 11.19
N GLN A 41 14.35 20.80 11.73
CA GLN A 41 14.03 22.15 12.19
C GLN A 41 14.26 23.16 11.07
N ILE A 42 13.40 24.18 10.97
CA ILE A 42 13.48 25.18 9.90
C ILE A 42 14.81 25.96 9.93
N GLU A 43 15.44 26.03 11.10
CA GLU A 43 16.76 26.61 11.37
C GLU A 43 17.88 25.96 10.54
N GLN A 44 17.69 24.74 10.04
CA GLN A 44 18.67 24.07 9.19
C GLN A 44 18.76 24.67 7.79
N VAL A 45 17.68 25.30 7.34
CA VAL A 45 17.61 25.97 6.03
C VAL A 45 17.43 27.48 6.19
N SER A 46 17.35 28.01 7.40
CA SER A 46 17.11 29.44 7.65
C SER A 46 18.20 30.34 7.09
N ALA A 47 19.43 29.84 6.93
CA ALA A 47 20.50 30.60 6.28
C ALA A 47 20.27 30.80 4.78
N CYS A 48 19.32 30.07 4.17
CA CYS A 48 18.97 30.15 2.75
C CYS A 48 17.86 31.18 2.46
N PHE A 49 17.24 31.76 3.49
CA PHE A 49 16.08 32.64 3.36
C PHE A 49 16.27 33.92 4.17
N ASP A 50 15.65 35.01 3.73
CA ASP A 50 15.68 36.26 4.47
C ASP A 50 14.86 36.14 5.77
N SER A 51 15.25 36.88 6.82
CA SER A 51 14.59 36.81 8.15
C SER A 51 13.08 37.11 8.11
N ASN A 52 12.62 37.84 7.09
CA ASN A 52 11.22 38.17 6.85
C ASN A 52 10.42 37.03 6.21
N GLU A 53 11.08 36.01 5.65
CA GLU A 53 10.46 34.85 5.03
C GLU A 53 10.23 33.73 6.05
N ILE A 54 11.20 33.50 6.94
CA ILE A 54 11.13 32.50 8.02
C ILE A 54 10.04 32.87 9.06
N SER A 55 9.84 34.17 9.28
CA SER A 55 8.83 34.68 10.21
C SER A 55 7.38 34.40 9.76
N LYS A 56 7.16 34.04 8.48
CA LYS A 56 5.83 33.71 7.94
C LYS A 56 5.44 32.25 8.19
N THR A 57 6.41 31.38 8.48
CA THR A 57 6.22 29.93 8.60
C THR A 57 5.85 29.48 10.03
N GLN A 58 6.02 30.34 11.05
CA GLN A 58 5.75 30.00 12.46
C GLN A 58 4.26 29.97 12.86
N VAL A 59 3.32 30.02 11.92
CA VAL A 59 1.87 30.03 12.22
C VAL A 59 1.21 28.67 11.95
N ILE A 60 1.86 27.53 12.20
CA ILE A 60 1.17 26.25 12.48
C ILE A 60 2.01 25.43 13.49
N GLY A 61 2.41 26.05 14.59
CA GLY A 61 3.05 25.39 15.74
C GLY A 61 2.10 25.39 16.92
N GLY A 62 1.10 24.49 16.91
CA GLY A 62 0.18 24.31 18.03
C GLY A 62 0.92 23.81 19.27
N SER A 63 1.00 24.68 20.27
CA SER A 63 1.49 24.46 21.63
C SER A 63 1.00 23.14 22.24
N SER A 64 1.93 22.21 22.53
CA SER A 64 1.67 21.06 23.40
C SER A 64 1.83 21.51 24.85
N ASN A 65 0.70 21.87 25.48
CA ASN A 65 0.63 21.98 26.93
C ASN A 65 0.31 20.61 27.52
N ASN A 66 1.26 20.08 28.30
CA ASN A 66 1.08 18.95 29.18
C ASN A 66 -0.09 19.22 30.15
N ASN A 67 -1.04 18.29 30.23
CA ASN A 67 -1.63 17.77 31.49
C ASN A 67 -2.90 16.96 31.20
N TYR A 68 -2.77 15.63 31.12
CA TYR A 68 -3.84 14.70 31.51
C TYR A 68 -3.22 13.46 32.16
N HIS A 69 -2.97 13.55 33.46
CA HIS A 69 -2.97 12.38 34.34
C HIS A 69 -4.41 12.12 34.77
N ASN A 70 -4.98 11.00 34.34
CA ASN A 70 -5.99 10.23 35.05
C ASN A 70 -6.07 8.84 34.42
N VAL A 71 -5.29 7.91 34.97
CA VAL A 71 -5.31 6.49 34.60
C VAL A 71 -6.52 5.85 35.29
N ILE A 72 -7.60 5.62 34.55
CA ILE A 72 -8.65 4.68 34.96
C ILE A 72 -8.26 3.34 34.35
N ALA A 73 -7.83 2.41 35.19
CA ALA A 73 -7.55 1.04 34.81
C ALA A 73 -8.85 0.34 34.37
N THR A 74 -9.14 0.35 33.07
CA THR A 74 -10.14 -0.52 32.47
C THR A 74 -9.47 -1.85 32.13
N THR A 75 -9.96 -2.92 32.74
CA THR A 75 -9.52 -4.28 32.47
C THR A 75 -10.03 -4.70 31.09
N THR A 76 -9.30 -4.36 30.04
CA THR A 76 -9.58 -4.84 28.68
C THR A 76 -9.23 -6.32 28.63
N THR A 77 -10.25 -7.18 28.68
CA THR A 77 -10.11 -8.58 28.28
C THR A 77 -9.70 -8.62 26.82
N ALA A 78 -8.42 -8.91 26.57
CA ALA A 78 -7.91 -9.20 25.24
C ALA A 78 -8.66 -10.42 24.69
N LEU A 79 -9.53 -10.20 23.73
CA LEU A 79 -10.07 -11.27 22.89
C LEU A 79 -8.90 -11.81 22.08
N THR A 80 -8.31 -12.92 22.53
CA THR A 80 -7.42 -13.74 21.71
C THR A 80 -8.22 -14.24 20.51
N LEU A 81 -8.10 -13.53 19.38
CA LEU A 81 -8.48 -14.08 18.08
C LEU A 81 -7.73 -15.40 17.91
N PRO A 82 -8.40 -16.49 17.52
CA PRO A 82 -7.71 -17.74 17.23
C PRO A 82 -6.64 -17.43 16.18
N ALA A 83 -5.42 -17.92 16.37
CA ALA A 83 -4.34 -17.81 15.39
C ALA A 83 -4.86 -18.38 14.07
N ALA A 84 -5.20 -17.48 13.16
CA ALA A 84 -5.84 -17.85 11.93
C ALA A 84 -4.79 -18.57 11.09
N LYS A 85 -5.12 -19.78 10.62
CA LYS A 85 -4.17 -20.62 9.90
C LYS A 85 -4.01 -20.03 8.49
N GLY A 86 -2.81 -19.55 8.17
CA GLY A 86 -2.46 -19.20 6.80
C GLY A 86 -2.52 -20.40 5.85
N LYS A 87 -2.46 -20.10 4.55
CA LYS A 87 -2.57 -21.05 3.45
C LYS A 87 -1.45 -20.79 2.42
N ILE A 88 -0.96 -21.85 1.79
CA ILE A 88 -0.10 -21.75 0.61
C ILE A 88 -0.93 -22.14 -0.61
N TYR A 89 -1.15 -21.18 -1.51
CA TYR A 89 -1.90 -21.42 -2.74
C TYR A 89 -1.09 -22.20 -3.78
N LYS A 90 -1.79 -22.99 -4.61
CA LYS A 90 -1.29 -23.32 -5.94
C LYS A 90 -1.62 -22.18 -6.91
N GLU A 91 -0.83 -22.06 -7.98
CA GLU A 91 -0.98 -20.99 -8.98
C GLU A 91 -2.41 -20.90 -9.55
N CYS A 92 -2.94 -22.00 -10.09
CA CYS A 92 -4.31 -22.00 -10.63
C CYS A 92 -5.40 -21.87 -9.57
N GLU A 93 -5.13 -22.31 -8.34
CA GLU A 93 -6.07 -22.15 -7.24
C GLU A 93 -6.25 -20.66 -6.90
N LEU A 94 -5.15 -19.90 -6.84
CA LEU A 94 -5.20 -18.46 -6.63
C LEU A 94 -5.85 -17.75 -7.82
N ALA A 95 -5.43 -18.06 -9.06
CA ALA A 95 -5.98 -17.45 -10.26
C ALA A 95 -7.51 -17.59 -10.32
N GLN A 96 -8.01 -18.80 -10.06
CA GLN A 96 -9.44 -19.09 -10.05
C GLN A 96 -10.17 -18.39 -8.89
N GLU A 97 -9.58 -18.32 -7.69
CA GLU A 97 -10.21 -17.62 -6.56
C GLU A 97 -10.33 -16.11 -6.83
N LEU A 98 -9.26 -15.47 -7.29
CA LEU A 98 -9.27 -14.04 -7.65
C LEU A 98 -10.33 -13.72 -8.70
N TYR A 99 -10.46 -14.56 -9.73
CA TYR A 99 -11.44 -14.37 -10.79
C TYR A 99 -12.88 -14.72 -10.34
N TYR A 100 -13.12 -15.96 -9.91
CA TYR A 100 -14.48 -16.45 -9.67
C TYR A 100 -15.08 -15.96 -8.35
N LYS A 101 -14.30 -15.88 -7.26
CA LYS A 101 -14.79 -15.47 -5.94
C LYS A 101 -14.72 -13.95 -5.79
N HIS A 102 -13.59 -13.34 -6.11
CA HIS A 102 -13.36 -11.91 -5.87
C HIS A 102 -13.66 -10.99 -7.06
N LYS A 103 -14.02 -11.56 -8.22
CA LYS A 103 -14.44 -10.82 -9.42
C LYS A 103 -13.40 -9.79 -9.86
N MET A 104 -12.13 -10.16 -9.80
CA MET A 104 -11.05 -9.35 -10.35
C MET A 104 -11.07 -9.44 -11.89
N PRO A 105 -10.69 -8.36 -12.61
CA PRO A 105 -10.65 -8.38 -14.07
C PRO A 105 -9.73 -9.49 -14.58
N MET A 106 -10.16 -10.27 -15.57
CA MET A 106 -9.39 -11.40 -16.12
C MET A 106 -8.01 -10.95 -16.60
N GLU A 107 -7.94 -9.76 -17.19
CA GLU A 107 -6.74 -9.13 -17.73
C GLU A 107 -5.70 -8.84 -16.64
N GLN A 108 -6.12 -8.67 -15.38
CA GLN A 108 -5.24 -8.42 -14.25
C GLN A 108 -4.79 -9.68 -13.52
N ILE A 109 -5.50 -10.81 -13.69
CA ILE A 109 -5.22 -12.06 -12.97
C ILE A 109 -3.77 -12.53 -13.15
N PRO A 110 -3.19 -12.56 -14.38
CA PRO A 110 -1.80 -12.97 -14.57
C PRO A 110 -0.83 -12.14 -13.73
N THR A 111 -1.01 -10.82 -13.71
CA THR A 111 -0.17 -9.88 -12.95
C THR A 111 -0.28 -10.11 -11.45
N TRP A 112 -1.51 -10.24 -10.91
CA TRP A 112 -1.72 -10.48 -9.48
C TRP A 112 -1.14 -11.83 -9.02
N VAL A 113 -1.27 -12.87 -9.84
CA VAL A 113 -0.68 -14.19 -9.57
C VAL A 113 0.85 -14.10 -9.59
N CYS A 114 1.44 -13.38 -10.54
CA CYS A 114 2.88 -13.15 -10.56
C CYS A 114 3.37 -12.38 -9.33
N ILE A 115 2.66 -11.31 -8.94
CA ILE A 115 2.99 -10.53 -7.73
C ILE A 115 2.96 -11.45 -6.50
N ALA A 116 1.88 -12.19 -6.27
CA ALA A 116 1.78 -13.11 -5.13
C ALA A 116 2.89 -14.18 -5.11
N LYS A 117 3.33 -14.65 -6.28
CA LYS A 117 4.46 -15.58 -6.39
C LYS A 117 5.77 -14.95 -5.91
N HIS A 118 6.07 -13.75 -6.37
CA HIS A 118 7.36 -13.09 -6.11
C HIS A 118 7.41 -12.42 -4.73
N GLU A 119 6.27 -11.93 -4.23
CA GLU A 119 6.17 -11.28 -2.93
C GLU A 119 6.16 -12.30 -1.78
N SER A 120 5.39 -13.38 -1.88
CA SER A 120 5.13 -14.28 -0.75
C SER A 120 5.31 -15.77 -1.05
N SER A 121 5.69 -16.15 -2.27
CA SER A 121 5.64 -17.55 -2.73
C SER A 121 4.26 -18.18 -2.49
N PHE A 122 3.20 -17.41 -2.73
CA PHE A 122 1.79 -17.80 -2.55
C PHE A 122 1.36 -18.09 -1.10
N ASN A 123 2.15 -17.69 -0.11
CA ASN A 123 1.86 -17.93 1.30
C ASN A 123 1.08 -16.75 1.92
N THR A 124 -0.16 -16.98 2.32
CA THR A 124 -0.99 -15.95 2.96
C THR A 124 -0.51 -15.58 4.36
N ALA A 125 0.33 -16.38 5.02
CA ALA A 125 0.93 -16.02 6.31
C ALA A 125 2.37 -15.48 6.19
N ALA A 126 2.77 -15.00 5.01
CA ALA A 126 4.09 -14.38 4.82
C ALA A 126 4.19 -13.04 5.56
N VAL A 127 5.34 -12.81 6.20
CA VAL A 127 5.69 -11.52 6.81
C VAL A 127 7.08 -11.12 6.34
N GLY A 128 7.15 -10.05 5.55
CA GLY A 128 8.38 -9.42 5.10
C GLY A 128 8.90 -8.46 6.17
N ARG A 129 10.18 -8.60 6.55
CA ARG A 129 10.82 -7.84 7.65
C ARG A 129 12.05 -7.06 7.21
N LEU A 130 12.25 -6.90 5.91
CA LEU A 130 13.47 -6.33 5.34
C LEU A 130 13.35 -4.83 5.03
N ASN A 131 12.28 -4.16 5.49
CA ASN A 131 12.09 -2.75 5.21
C ASN A 131 13.00 -1.90 6.11
N ALA A 132 13.77 -1.00 5.48
CA ALA A 132 14.78 -0.20 6.16
C ALA A 132 14.20 0.78 7.20
N ASP A 133 12.90 1.06 7.13
CA ASP A 133 12.14 1.90 8.04
C ASP A 133 11.55 1.14 9.24
N GLY A 134 11.76 -0.18 9.31
CA GLY A 134 11.23 -1.05 10.35
C GLY A 134 9.76 -1.44 10.19
N SER A 135 9.13 -1.09 9.06
CA SER A 135 7.79 -1.59 8.70
C SER A 135 7.81 -3.07 8.34
N GLU A 136 6.67 -3.73 8.45
CA GLU A 136 6.47 -5.10 8.00
C GLU A 136 5.47 -5.16 6.84
N ASP A 137 5.72 -6.08 5.91
CA ASP A 137 4.82 -6.36 4.80
C ASP A 137 4.06 -7.67 5.05
N HIS A 138 2.74 -7.62 4.91
CA HIS A 138 1.85 -8.65 5.42
C HIS A 138 1.15 -9.40 4.28
N GLY A 139 1.11 -10.71 4.43
CA GLY A 139 0.20 -11.56 3.70
C GLY A 139 0.62 -11.86 2.27
N LEU A 140 -0.36 -12.36 1.52
CA LEU A 140 -0.17 -12.89 0.17
C LEU A 140 0.43 -11.87 -0.79
N PHE A 141 0.08 -10.59 -0.61
CA PHE A 141 0.47 -9.48 -1.48
C PHE A 141 1.43 -8.50 -0.82
N GLN A 142 2.04 -8.87 0.32
CA GLN A 142 3.03 -8.06 1.04
C GLN A 142 2.56 -6.60 1.24
N ILE A 143 1.41 -6.46 1.89
CA ILE A 143 0.79 -5.16 2.18
C ILE A 143 1.49 -4.52 3.39
N SER A 144 2.08 -3.34 3.17
CA SER A 144 2.85 -2.61 4.21
C SER A 144 1.98 -2.05 5.34
N ASP A 145 2.38 -2.30 6.59
CA ASP A 145 1.81 -1.65 7.78
C ASP A 145 2.19 -0.17 7.95
N LEU A 146 3.09 0.33 7.10
CA LEU A 146 3.43 1.74 7.09
C LEU A 146 2.27 2.61 6.57
N TYR A 147 1.46 2.12 5.63
CA TYR A 147 0.43 2.92 4.95
C TYR A 147 -0.95 2.27 4.86
N TRP A 148 -1.05 0.94 4.92
CA TRP A 148 -2.27 0.25 4.46
C TRP A 148 -3.03 -0.47 5.57
N CYS A 149 -2.33 -1.09 6.52
CA CYS A 149 -2.92 -1.75 7.69
C CYS A 149 -2.32 -1.23 9.00
N ALA A 150 -2.93 -1.58 10.13
CA ALA A 150 -2.35 -1.35 11.46
C ALA A 150 -2.47 -2.58 12.36
N HIS A 151 -1.65 -2.63 13.41
CA HIS A 151 -1.65 -3.73 14.38
C HIS A 151 -2.80 -3.64 15.41
N ASP A 152 -3.54 -2.53 15.42
CA ASP A 152 -4.65 -2.26 16.31
C ASP A 152 -5.84 -3.19 16.03
N SER A 153 -6.48 -3.71 17.09
CA SER A 153 -7.57 -4.68 16.97
C SER A 153 -8.84 -4.14 16.30
N PHE A 154 -9.01 -2.82 16.27
CA PHE A 154 -10.15 -2.13 15.64
C PHE A 154 -9.87 -1.75 14.18
N GLY A 155 -8.64 -1.99 13.69
CA GLY A 155 -8.16 -1.71 12.34
C GLY A 155 -7.67 -0.27 12.14
N GLY A 156 -6.73 -0.08 11.18
CA GLY A 156 -6.51 1.25 10.58
C GLY A 156 -5.11 1.59 10.06
N LYS A 157 -4.86 1.39 8.76
CA LYS A 157 -4.41 2.48 7.86
C LYS A 157 -5.23 2.40 6.56
N ALA A 158 -4.88 2.99 5.42
CA ALA A 158 -5.83 3.35 4.35
C ALA A 158 -6.85 2.26 3.91
N CYS A 159 -6.53 0.97 4.05
CA CYS A 159 -7.46 -0.14 3.82
C CYS A 159 -8.46 -0.42 4.96
N ASN A 160 -8.34 0.30 6.07
CA ASN A 160 -9.04 0.18 7.34
C ASN A 160 -9.11 -1.27 7.86
N VAL A 161 -7.95 -1.95 7.90
CA VAL A 161 -7.85 -3.37 8.25
C VAL A 161 -6.76 -3.62 9.30
N PRO A 162 -6.96 -4.55 10.26
CA PRO A 162 -5.89 -5.05 11.10
C PRO A 162 -4.90 -5.90 10.29
N CYS A 163 -3.59 -5.67 10.41
CA CYS A 163 -2.57 -6.43 9.67
C CYS A 163 -2.65 -7.95 9.93
N ALA A 164 -3.11 -8.36 11.11
CA ALA A 164 -3.29 -9.76 11.45
C ALA A 164 -4.35 -10.49 10.61
N LYS A 165 -5.31 -9.78 10.01
CA LYS A 165 -6.31 -10.39 9.12
C LYS A 165 -5.72 -10.76 7.76
N LEU A 166 -4.73 -9.99 7.30
CA LEU A 166 -3.97 -10.26 6.08
C LEU A 166 -3.08 -11.51 6.19
N LEU A 167 -3.00 -12.15 7.36
CA LEU A 167 -2.19 -13.33 7.62
C LEU A 167 -3.01 -14.63 7.67
N ASP A 168 -4.32 -14.54 7.46
CA ASP A 168 -5.21 -15.69 7.50
C ASP A 168 -5.42 -16.35 6.13
N SER A 169 -6.24 -17.40 6.06
CA SER A 169 -6.49 -18.12 4.80
C SER A 169 -7.56 -17.49 3.90
N ASP A 170 -8.39 -16.58 4.44
CA ASP A 170 -9.44 -15.90 3.70
C ASP A 170 -8.94 -14.55 3.17
N ILE A 171 -8.54 -14.53 1.91
CA ILE A 171 -7.97 -13.35 1.25
C ILE A 171 -8.99 -12.25 0.93
N THR A 172 -10.16 -12.25 1.55
CA THR A 172 -11.24 -11.30 1.24
C THR A 172 -10.86 -9.86 1.59
N ASP A 173 -10.22 -9.64 2.74
CA ASP A 173 -9.71 -8.31 3.10
C ASP A 173 -8.41 -7.95 2.37
N ASP A 174 -7.54 -8.92 2.06
CA ASP A 174 -6.38 -8.72 1.19
C ASP A 174 -6.81 -8.17 -0.17
N VAL A 175 -7.74 -8.86 -0.84
CA VAL A 175 -8.20 -8.46 -2.18
C VAL A 175 -8.91 -7.11 -2.15
N ARG A 176 -9.61 -6.78 -1.05
CA ARG A 176 -10.16 -5.43 -0.89
C ARG A 176 -9.03 -4.40 -0.81
N CYS A 177 -8.00 -4.67 -0.02
CA CYS A 177 -6.90 -3.73 0.18
C CYS A 177 -6.08 -3.51 -1.09
N ILE A 178 -5.70 -4.57 -1.82
CA ILE A 178 -4.94 -4.40 -3.07
C ILE A 178 -5.72 -3.63 -4.14
N ARG A 179 -7.05 -3.67 -4.14
CA ARG A 179 -7.88 -2.85 -5.04
C ARG A 179 -7.77 -1.37 -4.70
N ILE A 180 -7.80 -1.03 -3.42
CA ILE A 180 -7.60 0.36 -2.94
C ILE A 180 -6.20 0.83 -3.32
N ILE A 181 -5.17 0.02 -3.05
CA ILE A 181 -3.78 0.33 -3.39
C ILE A 181 -3.63 0.54 -4.91
N HIS A 182 -4.14 -0.40 -5.71
CA HIS A 182 -4.06 -0.33 -7.17
C HIS A 182 -4.77 0.92 -7.70
N GLU A 183 -5.97 1.23 -7.22
CA GLU A 183 -6.70 2.45 -7.62
C GLU A 183 -5.92 3.72 -7.28
N GLU A 184 -5.38 3.80 -6.06
CA GLU A 184 -4.62 4.97 -5.62
C GLU A 184 -3.32 5.14 -6.41
N HIS A 185 -2.56 4.06 -6.62
CA HIS A 185 -1.35 4.12 -7.44
C HIS A 185 -1.63 4.35 -8.92
N THR A 186 -2.79 3.93 -9.44
CA THR A 186 -3.23 4.28 -10.79
C THR A 186 -3.43 5.78 -10.90
N ARG A 187 -4.04 6.41 -9.88
CA ARG A 187 -4.25 7.86 -9.83
C ARG A 187 -2.92 8.64 -9.78
N ILE A 188 -1.91 8.09 -9.12
CA ILE A 188 -0.59 8.75 -8.93
C ILE A 188 0.30 8.60 -10.16
N SER A 189 0.38 7.39 -10.72
CA SER A 189 1.41 7.03 -11.71
C SER A 189 0.87 6.65 -13.10
N GLY A 190 -0.44 6.47 -13.22
CA GLY A 190 -1.09 5.90 -14.40
C GLY A 190 -1.10 4.37 -14.44
N ASP A 191 -0.35 3.69 -13.56
CA ASP A 191 -0.30 2.22 -13.47
C ASP A 191 -0.34 1.77 -12.00
N GLY A 192 -1.46 1.17 -11.59
CA GLY A 192 -1.71 0.74 -10.21
C GLY A 192 -0.75 -0.35 -9.70
N PHE A 193 -0.16 -1.14 -10.58
CA PHE A 193 0.76 -2.21 -10.17
C PHE A 193 2.13 -1.70 -9.74
N THR A 194 2.44 -0.43 -10.02
CA THR A 194 3.70 0.20 -9.59
C THR A 194 3.83 0.33 -8.07
N ALA A 195 2.77 0.05 -7.29
CA ALA A 195 2.84 -0.06 -5.84
C ALA A 195 3.72 -1.24 -5.36
N TRP A 196 3.86 -2.29 -6.17
CA TRP A 196 4.64 -3.49 -5.84
C TRP A 196 6.02 -3.44 -6.48
N THR A 197 7.07 -3.49 -5.67
CA THR A 197 8.46 -3.37 -6.16
C THR A 197 8.84 -4.49 -7.14
N VAL A 198 8.27 -5.69 -6.97
CA VAL A 198 8.51 -6.83 -7.87
C VAL A 198 7.92 -6.62 -9.26
N TYR A 199 6.91 -5.75 -9.42
CA TYR A 199 6.13 -5.66 -10.64
C TYR A 199 6.99 -5.32 -11.86
N ASN A 200 7.78 -4.26 -11.78
CA ASN A 200 8.57 -3.79 -12.93
C ASN A 200 9.63 -4.78 -13.40
N HIS A 201 10.15 -5.62 -12.50
CA HIS A 201 11.25 -6.54 -12.78
C HIS A 201 10.79 -7.96 -13.12
N HIS A 202 9.61 -8.37 -12.64
CA HIS A 202 9.16 -9.75 -12.73
C HIS A 202 7.77 -9.91 -13.36
N CYS A 203 6.88 -8.93 -13.19
CA CYS A 203 5.45 -9.10 -13.46
C CYS A 203 4.86 -8.08 -14.44
N ARG A 204 5.68 -7.24 -15.06
CA ARG A 204 5.22 -6.35 -16.13
C ARG A 204 4.90 -7.17 -17.39
N ASP A 205 3.91 -6.68 -18.15
CA ASP A 205 3.50 -7.24 -19.44
C ASP A 205 3.02 -8.71 -19.39
N GLN A 206 2.49 -9.13 -18.24
CA GLN A 206 1.87 -10.44 -18.10
C GLN A 206 0.63 -10.54 -19.03
N GLN A 207 0.49 -11.68 -19.68
CA GLN A 207 -0.54 -12.02 -20.65
C GLN A 207 -1.42 -13.17 -20.13
N ILE A 208 -2.65 -13.24 -20.62
CA ILE A 208 -3.63 -14.25 -20.17
C ILE A 208 -3.12 -15.68 -20.38
N GLU A 209 -2.25 -15.90 -21.36
CA GLU A 209 -1.66 -17.20 -21.68
C GLU A 209 -0.95 -17.84 -20.46
N GLN A 210 -0.38 -17.04 -19.56
CA GLN A 210 0.33 -17.55 -18.37
C GLN A 210 -0.60 -18.26 -17.39
N VAL A 211 -1.87 -17.86 -17.33
CA VAL A 211 -2.89 -18.50 -16.49
C VAL A 211 -3.97 -19.22 -17.30
N SER A 212 -3.84 -19.26 -18.63
CA SER A 212 -4.86 -19.84 -19.52
C SER A 212 -5.17 -21.29 -19.19
N ALA A 213 -4.17 -22.08 -18.81
CA ALA A 213 -4.35 -23.47 -18.39
C ALA A 213 -5.17 -23.63 -17.08
N CYS A 214 -5.38 -22.54 -16.34
CA CYS A 214 -6.19 -22.52 -15.14
C CYS A 214 -7.68 -22.30 -15.42
N PHE A 215 -8.07 -21.98 -16.66
CA PHE A 215 -9.44 -21.63 -17.01
C PHE A 215 -9.95 -22.45 -18.20
N ASP A 216 -11.26 -22.67 -18.25
CA ASP A 216 -11.90 -23.25 -19.42
C ASP A 216 -11.82 -22.27 -20.61
N SER A 217 -11.65 -22.80 -21.82
CA SER A 217 -11.44 -22.02 -23.06
C SER A 217 -12.52 -20.97 -23.35
N ASN A 218 -13.75 -21.23 -22.87
CA ASN A 218 -14.88 -20.32 -23.02
C ASN A 218 -14.74 -19.04 -22.17
N GLU A 219 -14.07 -19.10 -21.02
CA GLU A 219 -13.87 -17.92 -20.16
C GLU A 219 -12.80 -16.99 -20.75
N ILE A 220 -11.74 -17.56 -21.34
CA ILE A 220 -10.67 -16.80 -22.01
C ILE A 220 -11.19 -16.08 -23.24
N SER A 221 -12.09 -16.73 -23.99
CA SER A 221 -12.66 -16.19 -25.23
C SER A 221 -13.55 -14.95 -24.98
N LYS A 222 -14.26 -14.89 -23.84
CA LYS A 222 -15.07 -13.72 -23.46
C LYS A 222 -14.22 -12.46 -23.25
N THR A 223 -13.00 -12.64 -22.76
CA THR A 223 -12.06 -11.55 -22.47
C THR A 223 -11.41 -11.00 -23.75
N GLN A 224 -11.02 -11.87 -24.68
CA GLN A 224 -10.43 -11.43 -25.96
C GLN A 224 -11.41 -10.66 -26.86
N VAL A 225 -12.72 -10.90 -26.76
CA VAL A 225 -13.75 -10.17 -27.52
C VAL A 225 -13.89 -8.71 -27.06
N ILE A 226 -13.56 -8.39 -25.80
CA ILE A 226 -13.67 -7.03 -25.25
C ILE A 226 -12.44 -6.18 -25.59
N GLY A 227 -11.25 -6.79 -25.69
CA GLY A 227 -9.99 -6.10 -26.03
C GLY A 227 -9.72 -5.90 -27.53
N GLY A 228 -10.54 -6.48 -28.42
CA GLY A 228 -10.32 -6.50 -29.86
C GLY A 228 -11.03 -5.40 -30.67
N SER A 229 -11.64 -4.40 -30.04
CA SER A 229 -12.25 -3.25 -30.72
C SER A 229 -11.45 -1.98 -30.47
N SER A 230 -10.35 -1.81 -31.21
CA SER A 230 -9.69 -0.53 -31.47
C SER A 230 -8.98 -0.60 -32.81
#